data_AF-A0A9D7PRU7-F1
#
_entry.id   AF-A0A9D7PRU7-F1
#
_cell.length_a   1.000
_cell.length_b   1.000
_cell.length_c   1.000
_cell.angle_alpha   90.00
_cell.angle_beta   90.00
_cell.angle_gamma   90.00
#
_symmetry.space_group_name_H-M   'P 1'
#
loop_
_entity.id
_entity.type
_entity.pdbx_description
1 polymer ?
#
loop_
_entity_poly.entity_id
_entity_poly.type
_entity_poly.pdbx_seq_one_letter_code
_entity_poly.pdbx_strand_id
1 'polypeptide(L)'
;MPWSPEENNLGLFEVAFWFPGDVEAFGPPFSWFPVFFAWMAAFSEAVGGLFWIFGFNTRISSFLIFCTMLVAVFFQQSDHGTWNMLPGLGFLWLSVFYMVIGSGRFGLDHFIYNHLKI
;
A
#
# COMPACT_ATOMS: atom_id res chain seq x y z
N MET A 1 -7.95 -18.63 -2.16
CA MET A 1 -6.90 -18.72 -1.11
C MET A 1 -7.50 -19.17 0.23
N PRO A 2 -6.76 -19.76 1.19
CA PRO A 2 -7.34 -20.24 2.47
C PRO A 2 -7.90 -19.13 3.38
N TRP A 3 -7.65 -17.86 3.08
CA TRP A 3 -8.17 -16.70 3.81
C TRP A 3 -9.22 -15.89 3.03
N SER A 4 -9.56 -16.30 1.81
CA SER A 4 -10.59 -15.66 0.98
C SER A 4 -11.82 -16.58 0.88
N PRO A 5 -13.04 -16.05 0.81
CA PRO A 5 -14.22 -16.87 0.49
C PRO A 5 -13.98 -17.72 -0.76
N GLU A 6 -14.34 -19.00 -0.71
CA GLU A 6 -14.10 -19.96 -1.79
C GLU A 6 -14.80 -19.54 -3.10
N GLU A 7 -15.93 -18.85 -2.98
CA GLU A 7 -16.70 -18.25 -4.07
C GLU A 7 -15.90 -17.27 -4.95
N ASN A 8 -14.92 -16.57 -4.38
CA ASN A 8 -14.09 -15.62 -5.12
C ASN A 8 -13.03 -16.30 -6.00
N ASN A 9 -12.74 -17.59 -5.80
CA ASN A 9 -11.79 -18.39 -6.57
C ASN A 9 -10.42 -17.72 -6.84
N LEU A 10 -9.94 -16.89 -5.91
CA LEU A 10 -8.71 -16.13 -6.08
C LEU A 10 -7.46 -17.03 -5.96
N GLY A 11 -6.59 -16.96 -6.96
CA GLY A 11 -5.24 -17.53 -6.99
C GLY A 11 -4.21 -16.66 -6.23
N LEU A 12 -3.05 -17.22 -5.88
CA LEU A 12 -1.97 -16.49 -5.19
C LEU A 12 -1.53 -15.26 -6.02
N PHE A 13 -1.54 -14.06 -5.43
CA PHE A 13 -1.28 -12.76 -6.07
C PHE A 13 -2.33 -12.25 -7.05
N GLU A 14 -3.52 -12.86 -7.07
CA GLU A 14 -4.66 -12.27 -7.75
C GLU A 14 -5.33 -11.19 -6.91
N VAL A 15 -5.80 -10.17 -7.61
CA VAL A 15 -6.54 -9.04 -7.05
C VAL A 15 -8.03 -9.35 -7.16
N ALA A 16 -8.83 -8.85 -6.22
CA ALA A 16 -10.27 -9.04 -6.24
C ALA A 16 -10.87 -8.58 -7.57
N PHE A 17 -11.78 -9.38 -8.15
CA PHE A 17 -12.31 -9.15 -9.51
C PHE A 17 -13.02 -7.80 -9.67
N TRP A 18 -13.56 -7.24 -8.60
CA TRP A 18 -14.25 -5.95 -8.59
C TRP A 18 -13.29 -4.75 -8.52
N PHE A 19 -12.10 -4.94 -7.94
CA PHE A 19 -11.20 -3.83 -7.62
C PHE A 19 -10.65 -3.09 -8.86
N PRO A 20 -10.31 -3.75 -9.97
CA PRO A 20 -10.00 -3.04 -11.22
C PRO A 20 -11.15 -2.16 -11.73
N GLY A 21 -12.40 -2.56 -11.51
CA GLY A 21 -13.57 -1.76 -11.90
C GLY A 21 -13.70 -0.48 -11.08
N ASP A 22 -13.42 -0.54 -9.77
CA ASP A 22 -13.36 0.64 -8.92
C ASP A 22 -12.23 1.59 -9.36
N VAL A 23 -11.07 1.03 -9.70
CA VAL A 23 -9.91 1.80 -10.17
C VAL A 23 -10.16 2.45 -11.54
N GLU A 24 -10.90 1.79 -12.42
CA GLU A 24 -11.32 2.37 -13.71
C GLU A 24 -12.20 3.61 -13.52
N ALA A 25 -13.08 3.59 -12.52
CA ALA A 25 -13.99 4.69 -12.20
C ALA A 25 -13.28 5.95 -11.70
N PHE A 26 -12.04 5.85 -11.21
CA PHE A 26 -11.23 7.00 -10.79
C PHE A 26 -10.83 7.93 -11.95
N GLY A 27 -10.98 7.48 -13.19
CA GLY A 27 -10.66 8.25 -14.40
C GLY A 27 -9.17 8.23 -14.76
N PRO A 28 -8.74 9.00 -15.79
CA PRO A 28 -7.36 8.99 -16.26
C PRO A 28 -6.37 9.53 -15.20
N PRO A 29 -5.18 8.92 -15.01
CA PRO A 29 -4.58 7.84 -15.81
C PRO A 29 -4.98 6.41 -15.40
N PHE A 30 -5.74 6.26 -14.31
CA PHE A 30 -6.11 4.95 -13.76
C PHE A 30 -6.97 4.13 -14.73
N SER A 31 -7.86 4.79 -15.48
CA SER A 31 -8.69 4.15 -16.50
C SER A 31 -7.93 3.61 -17.71
N TRP A 32 -6.69 4.05 -17.95
CA TRP A 32 -5.88 3.52 -19.06
C TRP A 32 -5.31 2.13 -18.76
N PHE A 33 -4.98 1.86 -17.49
CA PHE A 33 -4.42 0.58 -17.06
C PHE A 33 -4.97 0.15 -15.68
N PRO A 34 -6.30 -0.05 -15.56
CA PRO A 34 -6.95 -0.24 -14.27
C PRO A 34 -6.46 -1.49 -13.53
N VAL A 35 -6.25 -2.59 -14.26
CA VAL A 35 -5.71 -3.84 -13.71
C VAL A 35 -4.30 -3.65 -13.14
N PHE A 36 -3.45 -2.88 -13.83
CA PHE A 36 -2.09 -2.61 -13.36
C PHE A 36 -2.10 -1.77 -12.08
N PHE A 37 -2.88 -0.70 -12.05
CA PHE A 37 -2.99 0.16 -10.86
C PHE A 37 -3.63 -0.56 -9.67
N ALA A 38 -4.66 -1.37 -9.90
CA ALA A 38 -5.28 -2.22 -8.89
C ALA A 38 -4.27 -3.23 -8.32
N TRP A 39 -3.48 -3.87 -9.17
CA TRP A 39 -2.43 -4.80 -8.73
C TRP A 39 -1.32 -4.09 -7.95
N MET A 40 -0.86 -2.94 -8.44
CA MET A 40 0.15 -2.13 -7.76
C MET A 40 -0.33 -1.63 -6.40
N ALA A 41 -1.60 -1.25 -6.28
CA ALA A 41 -2.20 -0.83 -5.02
C ALA A 41 -2.23 -1.99 -4.00
N ALA A 42 -2.78 -3.14 -4.40
CA ALA A 42 -2.83 -4.32 -3.55
C ALA A 42 -1.43 -4.84 -3.16
N PHE A 43 -0.48 -4.81 -4.10
CA PHE A 43 0.91 -5.20 -3.86
C PHE A 43 1.60 -4.26 -2.87
N SER A 44 1.46 -2.95 -3.04
CA SER A 44 2.04 -1.96 -2.14
C SER A 44 1.48 -2.08 -0.72
N GLU A 45 0.18 -2.32 -0.56
CA GLU A 45 -0.42 -2.51 0.76
C GLU A 45 0.07 -3.79 1.45
N ALA A 46 0.06 -4.93 0.75
CA ALA A 46 0.46 -6.20 1.33
C ALA A 46 1.98 -6.28 1.56
N VAL A 47 2.77 -6.05 0.51
CA VAL A 47 4.23 -6.21 0.55
C VAL A 47 4.90 -4.99 1.19
N GLY A 48 4.44 -3.78 0.87
CA GLY A 48 4.95 -2.56 1.51
C GLY A 48 4.62 -2.54 3.01
N GLY A 49 3.42 -2.98 3.40
CA GLY A 49 3.04 -3.12 4.81
C GLY A 49 3.92 -4.14 5.55
N LEU A 50 4.22 -5.28 4.91
CA LEU A 50 5.15 -6.27 5.46
C LEU A 50 6.57 -5.70 5.61
N PHE A 51 7.03 -4.90 4.65
CA PHE A 51 8.32 -4.23 4.71
C PHE A 51 8.37 -3.16 5.81
N TRP A 52 7.26 -2.48 6.09
CA TRP A 52 7.14 -1.62 7.27
C TRP A 52 7.26 -2.38 8.58
N ILE A 53 6.58 -3.53 8.72
CA ILE A 53 6.65 -4.36 9.92
C ILE A 53 8.09 -4.82 10.18
N PHE A 54 8.78 -5.26 9.14
CA PHE A 54 10.17 -5.69 9.26
C PHE A 54 11.17 -4.53 9.29
N GLY A 55 10.75 -3.31 8.99
CA GLY A 55 11.65 -2.17 8.88
C GLY A 55 12.71 -2.35 7.80
N PHE A 56 12.35 -3.01 6.69
CA PHE A 56 13.21 -3.26 5.53
C PHE A 56 12.88 -2.29 4.39
N ASN A 57 13.91 -1.65 3.86
CA ASN A 57 13.87 -0.61 2.85
C ASN A 57 12.74 0.41 3.08
N THR A 58 12.63 0.91 4.32
CA THR A 58 11.41 1.61 4.75
C THR A 58 11.15 2.88 3.96
N ARG A 59 12.19 3.53 3.41
CA ARG A 59 12.00 4.73 2.59
C ARG A 59 11.25 4.44 1.30
N ILE A 60 11.63 3.37 0.59
CA ILE A 60 10.97 2.99 -0.67
C ILE A 60 9.57 2.44 -0.37
N SER A 61 9.46 1.57 0.64
CA SER A 61 8.16 1.02 1.06
C SER A 61 7.18 2.11 1.50
N SER A 62 7.65 3.10 2.25
CA SER A 62 6.85 4.27 2.63
C SER A 62 6.42 5.10 1.45
N PHE A 63 7.28 5.30 0.46
CA PHE A 63 6.91 6.03 -0.74
C PHE A 63 5.80 5.32 -1.51
N LEU A 64 5.88 3.99 -1.64
CA LEU A 64 4.83 3.19 -2.29
C LEU A 64 3.50 3.26 -1.52
N ILE A 65 3.54 3.16 -0.19
CA ILE A 65 2.34 3.28 0.66
C ILE A 65 1.77 4.70 0.62
N PHE A 66 2.63 5.72 0.58
CA PHE A 66 2.21 7.11 0.46
C PHE A 66 1.38 7.31 -0.82
N CYS A 67 1.88 6.82 -1.96
CA CYS A 67 1.16 6.92 -3.23
C CYS A 67 -0.19 6.20 -3.19
N THR A 68 -0.27 4.99 -2.62
CA THR A 68 -1.54 4.25 -2.56
C THR A 68 -2.55 4.88 -1.62
N MET A 69 -2.11 5.30 -0.43
CA MET A 69 -3.00 5.96 0.54
C MET A 69 -3.47 7.33 0.02
N LEU A 70 -2.65 8.04 -0.77
CA LEU A 70 -3.07 9.29 -1.41
C LEU A 70 -4.22 9.04 -2.38
N VAL A 71 -4.09 8.03 -3.26
CA VAL A 71 -5.16 7.67 -4.19
C VAL A 71 -6.40 7.18 -3.44
N ALA A 72 -6.24 6.32 -2.44
CA ALA A 72 -7.35 5.79 -1.66
C ALA A 72 -8.14 6.90 -0.93
N VAL A 73 -7.46 7.86 -0.30
CA VAL A 73 -8.11 8.96 0.41
C VAL A 73 -8.88 9.87 -0.54
N PHE A 74 -8.31 10.21 -1.71
CA PHE A 74 -8.92 11.19 -2.60
C PHE A 74 -9.93 10.61 -3.60
N PHE A 75 -9.75 9.36 -4.04
CA PHE A 75 -10.58 8.76 -5.09
C PHE A 75 -11.49 7.66 -4.59
N GLN A 76 -11.03 6.80 -3.67
CA GLN A 76 -11.85 5.70 -3.16
C GLN A 76 -12.80 6.17 -2.06
N GLN A 77 -12.34 7.07 -1.19
CA GLN A 77 -13.04 7.40 0.05
C GLN A 77 -13.65 8.81 0.08
N SER A 78 -13.57 9.57 -1.02
CA SER A 78 -14.14 10.91 -1.15
C SER A 78 -15.63 10.97 -0.81
N ASP A 79 -16.38 9.95 -1.21
CA ASP A 79 -17.84 9.92 -1.10
C ASP A 79 -18.35 9.16 0.13
N HIS A 80 -17.44 8.49 0.87
CA HIS A 80 -17.78 7.68 2.04
C HIS A 80 -17.66 8.43 3.38
N GLY A 81 -17.32 9.73 3.34
CA GLY A 81 -17.27 10.62 4.51
C GLY A 81 -15.97 10.57 5.32
N THR A 82 -15.74 11.60 6.14
CA THR A 82 -14.44 11.84 6.80
C THR A 82 -14.00 10.72 7.75
N TRP A 83 -14.94 10.04 8.42
CA TRP A 83 -14.62 8.94 9.33
C TRP A 83 -13.99 7.75 8.63
N ASN A 84 -14.49 7.46 7.43
CA ASN A 84 -14.01 6.39 6.58
C ASN A 84 -12.65 6.74 5.96
N MET A 85 -12.34 8.03 5.79
CA MET A 85 -11.02 8.52 5.34
C MET A 85 -9.94 8.47 6.42
N LEU A 86 -10.33 8.40 7.71
CA LEU A 86 -9.41 8.53 8.84
C LEU A 86 -8.27 7.48 8.85
N PRO A 87 -8.53 6.18 8.59
CA PRO A 87 -7.45 5.19 8.54
C PRO A 87 -6.47 5.46 7.39
N GLY A 88 -6.98 5.80 6.20
CA GLY A 88 -6.16 6.13 5.04
C GLY A 88 -5.28 7.35 5.29
N LEU A 89 -5.84 8.40 5.90
CA LEU A 89 -5.09 9.58 6.33
C LEU A 89 -4.05 9.26 7.41
N GLY A 90 -4.36 8.35 8.34
CA GLY A 90 -3.42 7.88 9.36
C GLY A 90 -2.19 7.20 8.74
N PHE A 91 -2.41 6.26 7.83
CA PHE A 91 -1.31 5.61 7.11
C PHE A 91 -0.56 6.54 6.17
N LEU A 92 -1.26 7.46 5.50
CA LEU A 92 -0.65 8.53 4.72
C LEU A 92 0.31 9.35 5.60
N TRP A 93 -0.13 9.77 6.79
CA TRP A 93 0.70 10.55 7.70
C TRP A 93 1.92 9.77 8.23
N LEU A 94 1.71 8.50 8.60
CA LEU A 94 2.82 7.61 9.00
C LEU A 94 3.82 7.40 7.87
N SER A 95 3.35 7.29 6.63
CA SER A 95 4.22 7.09 5.47
C SER A 95 5.17 8.26 5.26
N VAL A 96 4.69 9.50 5.46
CA VAL A 96 5.54 10.71 5.41
C VAL A 96 6.63 10.65 6.47
N PHE A 97 6.29 10.28 7.71
CA PHE A 97 7.29 10.15 8.78
C PHE A 97 8.37 9.11 8.46
N TYR A 98 7.96 7.91 8.05
CA TYR A 98 8.91 6.83 7.74
C TYR A 98 9.73 7.11 6.47
N MET A 99 9.21 7.93 5.55
CA MET A 99 9.97 8.38 4.37
C MET A 99 11.10 9.36 4.77
N VAL A 100 10.84 10.25 5.74
CA VAL A 100 11.84 11.23 6.22
C VAL A 100 12.84 10.61 7.20
N ILE A 101 12.34 9.86 8.19
CA ILE A 101 13.15 9.34 9.30
C ILE A 101 13.79 7.99 8.94
N GLY A 102 13.09 7.12 8.20
CA GLY A 102 13.51 5.73 7.95
C GLY A 102 13.14 4.75 9.07
N SER A 103 13.74 3.55 9.06
CA SER A 103 13.32 2.40 9.90
C SER A 103 13.78 2.47 11.37
N GLY A 104 14.47 3.55 11.76
CA GLY A 104 14.95 3.76 13.12
C GLY A 104 15.96 2.70 13.58
N ARG A 105 16.18 2.59 14.90
CA ARG A 105 17.19 1.68 15.51
C ARG A 105 16.78 0.19 15.46
N PHE A 106 15.51 -0.11 15.28
CA PHE A 106 14.97 -1.48 15.40
C PHE A 106 14.58 -2.12 14.07
N GLY A 107 14.60 -1.38 12.95
CA GLY A 107 14.31 -1.97 11.66
C GLY A 107 15.48 -2.79 11.11
N LEU A 108 15.14 -3.76 10.24
CA LEU A 108 16.13 -4.58 9.56
C LEU A 108 17.17 -3.75 8.81
N ASP A 109 16.82 -2.57 8.28
CA ASP A 109 17.81 -1.69 7.63
C ASP A 109 18.96 -1.29 8.58
N HIS A 110 18.65 -1.00 9.85
CA HIS A 110 19.68 -0.67 10.85
C HIS A 110 20.50 -1.88 11.27
N PHE A 111 19.85 -3.05 11.38
CA PHE A 111 20.53 -4.31 11.66
C PHE A 111 21.52 -4.67 10.55
N ILE A 112 21.08 -4.60 9.29
CA ILE A 112 21.89 -4.86 8.09
C ILE A 112 23.07 -3.89 8.03
N TYR A 113 22.84 -2.58 8.20
CA TYR A 113 23.89 -1.56 8.20
C TYR A 113 24.98 -1.86 9.25
N ASN A 114 24.57 -2.16 10.50
CA ASN A 114 25.54 -2.44 11.57
C ASN A 114 26.27 -3.79 11.40
N HIS A 115 25.63 -4.82 10.82
CA HIS A 115 26.26 -6.12 10.63
C HIS A 115 27.15 -6.21 9.38
N LEU A 116 26.81 -5.49 8.31
CA LEU A 116 27.56 -5.54 7.05
C LEU A 116 28.71 -4.54 6.95
N LYS A 117 28.90 -3.60 7.89
CA LYS A 117 29.95 -2.55 7.82
C LYS A 117 30.03 -1.91 6.41
N ILE A 118 28.90 -1.52 5.85
CA ILE A 118 28.83 -0.71 4.62
C ILE A 118 28.48 0.71 5.03
#